data_AF-A0A1E1WTI8-F1
#
_entry.id   AF-A0A1E1WTI8-F1
#
_cell.length_a   1.000
_cell.length_b   1.000
_cell.length_c   1.000
_cell.angle_alpha   90.00
_cell.angle_beta   90.00
_cell.angle_gamma   90.00
#
_symmetry.space_group_name_H-M   'P 1'
#
loop_
_entity.id
_entity.type
_entity.pdbx_description
1 polymer ?
#
loop_
_entity_poly.entity_id
_entity_poly.type
_entity_poly.pdbx_seq_one_letter_code
_entity_poly.pdbx_strand_id
1 'polypeptide(L)'
;SLVPPTRQTASIFKQPVTVYKTQESKVKTDLKHGTQEKPKQLFWEKRLEGLTACDANGVIGTTSLPKYIKPLGPYISDATTIQSLATALHVSSQPITGQTGSKQAILENPGVFLNPEQPLIAAVTITKEDVRRQEERVKR
;
A
#
# COMPACT_ATOMS: atom_id res chain seq x y z
N SER A 1 -8.10 -14.60 -0.01
CA SER A 1 -6.66 -14.54 0.30
C SER A 1 -5.93 -14.11 -0.96
N LEU A 2 -5.26 -12.96 -0.94
CA LEU A 2 -4.46 -12.47 -2.08
C LEU A 2 -3.22 -13.38 -2.20
N VAL A 3 -3.15 -14.16 -3.28
CA VAL A 3 -2.03 -15.07 -3.52
C VAL A 3 -0.78 -14.24 -3.85
N PRO A 4 0.37 -14.47 -3.20
CA PRO A 4 1.60 -13.73 -3.49
C PRO A 4 2.02 -13.90 -4.96
N PRO A 5 2.68 -12.89 -5.57
CA PRO A 5 3.17 -12.99 -6.94
C PRO A 5 4.08 -14.21 -7.13
N THR A 6 3.73 -15.08 -8.08
CA THR A 6 4.53 -16.25 -8.44
C THR A 6 5.71 -15.81 -9.32
N ARG A 7 6.90 -16.38 -9.08
CA ARG A 7 8.05 -16.15 -9.97
C ARG A 7 7.70 -16.68 -11.37
N GLN A 8 7.82 -15.84 -12.39
CA GLN A 8 7.80 -16.26 -13.79
C GLN A 8 9.19 -16.75 -14.22
N THR A 9 9.82 -17.59 -13.40
CA THR A 9 11.10 -18.24 -13.75
C THR A 9 10.79 -19.66 -14.19
N ALA A 10 11.45 -20.12 -15.25
CA ALA A 10 11.29 -21.49 -15.76
C ALA A 10 11.59 -22.55 -14.68
N SER A 11 12.43 -22.22 -13.70
CA SER A 11 12.71 -23.09 -12.54
C SER A 11 11.86 -22.70 -11.33
N ILE A 12 11.14 -23.68 -10.81
CA ILE A 12 10.43 -23.63 -9.52
C ILE A 12 11.34 -23.99 -8.34
N PHE A 13 12.52 -24.54 -8.61
CA PHE A 13 13.48 -24.92 -7.58
C PHE A 13 14.24 -23.68 -7.11
N LYS A 14 14.42 -23.55 -5.78
CA LYS A 14 15.24 -22.50 -5.19
C LYS A 14 16.68 -22.68 -5.67
N GLN A 15 17.16 -21.77 -6.52
CA GLN A 15 18.57 -21.76 -6.88
C GLN A 15 19.39 -21.11 -5.75
N PRO A 16 20.58 -21.64 -5.45
CA PRO A 16 21.47 -21.01 -4.47
C PRO A 16 21.89 -19.62 -4.97
N VAL A 17 21.83 -18.63 -4.07
CA VAL A 17 22.28 -17.26 -4.35
C VAL A 17 23.68 -17.09 -3.77
N THR A 18 24.63 -16.68 -4.60
CA THR A 18 26.00 -16.36 -4.15
C THR A 18 26.05 -14.90 -3.70
N VAL A 19 26.43 -14.68 -2.44
CA VAL A 19 26.63 -13.33 -1.91
C VAL A 19 28.03 -12.84 -2.32
N TYR A 20 28.09 -11.81 -3.16
CA TYR A 20 29.34 -11.15 -3.52
C TYR A 20 29.67 -10.05 -2.49
N LYS A 21 30.89 -10.06 -1.94
CA LYS A 21 31.34 -9.07 -0.97
C LYS A 21 32.44 -8.22 -1.59
N THR A 22 32.24 -6.91 -1.64
CA THR A 22 33.20 -5.95 -2.21
C THR A 22 34.37 -5.63 -1.26
N GLN A 23 34.38 -6.20 -0.04
CA GLN A 23 35.42 -5.96 0.97
C GLN A 23 35.86 -7.24 1.70
N GLU A 24 37.17 -7.47 1.75
CA GLU A 24 37.81 -8.57 2.47
C GLU A 24 37.83 -8.30 3.98
N SER A 25 36.83 -8.76 4.72
CA SER A 25 36.87 -8.75 6.19
C SER A 25 37.34 -10.10 6.72
N LYS A 26 38.42 -10.11 7.50
CA LYS A 26 39.04 -11.31 8.14
C LYS A 26 38.30 -11.84 9.38
N VAL A 27 37.14 -11.28 9.72
CA VAL A 27 36.34 -11.73 10.86
C VAL A 27 35.21 -12.61 10.35
N LYS A 28 35.14 -13.86 10.87
CA LYS A 28 34.09 -14.83 10.60
C LYS A 28 32.74 -14.21 10.96
N THR A 29 32.11 -13.63 9.95
CA THR A 29 30.77 -13.08 10.04
C THR A 29 29.89 -14.12 9.39
N ASP A 30 29.42 -15.09 10.19
CA ASP A 30 28.15 -15.71 9.88
C ASP A 30 27.16 -14.54 9.79
N LEU A 31 26.88 -14.08 8.57
CA LEU A 31 25.73 -13.22 8.32
C LEU A 31 24.55 -14.12 8.66
N LYS A 32 24.17 -14.11 9.94
CA LYS A 32 22.84 -14.51 10.35
C LYS A 32 21.97 -13.62 9.51
N HIS A 33 21.38 -14.20 8.47
CA HIS A 33 20.31 -13.59 7.72
C HIS A 33 19.34 -13.18 8.82
N GLY A 34 19.26 -11.88 9.10
CA GLY A 34 18.27 -11.35 10.02
C GLY A 34 16.89 -11.84 9.58
N THR A 35 15.88 -11.66 10.41
CA THR A 35 14.50 -12.09 10.12
C THR A 35 14.15 -11.72 8.67
N GLN A 36 14.11 -12.70 7.77
CA GLN A 36 13.82 -12.48 6.36
C GLN A 36 12.31 -12.30 6.25
N GLU A 37 11.84 -11.07 6.48
CA GLU A 37 10.46 -10.74 6.18
C GLU A 37 10.22 -10.97 4.68
N LYS A 38 9.07 -11.57 4.36
CA LYS A 38 8.69 -11.77 2.97
C LYS A 38 8.59 -10.39 2.30
N PRO A 39 9.13 -10.23 1.07
CA PRO A 39 9.00 -8.96 0.36
C PRO A 39 7.52 -8.62 0.17
N LYS A 40 7.14 -7.40 0.53
CA LYS A 40 5.80 -6.84 0.31
C LYS A 40 5.79 -5.98 -0.94
N GLN A 41 4.72 -6.05 -1.72
CA GLN A 41 4.55 -5.21 -2.89
C GLN A 41 3.83 -3.91 -2.49
N LEU A 42 4.57 -2.80 -2.42
CA LEU A 42 4.07 -1.53 -1.85
C LEU A 42 3.03 -0.80 -2.70
N PHE A 43 3.00 -1.04 -4.01
CA PHE A 43 2.13 -0.33 -4.97
C PHE A 43 1.38 -1.33 -5.85
N TRP A 44 0.88 -2.41 -5.27
CA TRP A 44 0.17 -3.43 -6.04
C TRP A 44 -1.14 -2.92 -6.62
N GLU A 45 -1.75 -1.92 -6.00
CA GLU A 45 -2.97 -1.24 -6.43
C GLU A 45 -2.81 -0.56 -7.78
N LYS A 46 -1.60 -0.14 -8.16
CA LYS A 46 -1.34 0.37 -9.51
C LYS A 46 -1.68 -0.64 -10.61
N ARG A 47 -1.65 -1.95 -10.31
CA ARG A 47 -2.06 -2.99 -11.27
C ARG A 47 -3.56 -2.97 -11.56
N LEU A 48 -4.34 -2.28 -10.73
CA LEU A 48 -5.77 -2.08 -10.92
C LEU A 48 -6.06 -0.77 -11.69
N GLU A 49 -5.04 0.01 -12.08
CA GLU A 49 -5.26 1.21 -12.90
C GLU A 49 -5.92 0.84 -14.23
N GLY A 50 -6.90 1.65 -14.65
CA GLY A 50 -7.74 1.38 -15.82
C GLY A 50 -8.88 0.39 -15.57
N LEU A 51 -8.89 -0.32 -14.44
CA LEU A 51 -10.03 -1.14 -14.02
C LEU A 51 -11.02 -0.29 -13.23
N THR A 52 -12.29 -0.38 -13.59
CA THR A 52 -13.37 0.28 -12.85
C THR A 52 -14.45 -0.74 -12.55
N ALA A 53 -15.09 -0.64 -11.38
CA ALA A 53 -16.21 -1.49 -11.05
C ALA A 53 -17.39 -1.22 -11.99
N CYS A 54 -18.17 -2.25 -12.31
CA CYS A 54 -19.38 -2.14 -13.12
C CYS A 54 -20.45 -3.13 -12.66
N ASP A 55 -21.72 -2.81 -12.90
CA ASP A 55 -22.86 -3.72 -12.82
C ASP A 55 -23.52 -3.87 -14.20
N ALA A 56 -24.69 -4.50 -14.21
CA ALA A 56 -25.53 -4.65 -15.40
C ALA A 56 -25.93 -3.31 -16.05
N ASN A 57 -25.86 -2.19 -15.32
CA ASN A 57 -26.19 -0.85 -15.81
C ASN A 57 -24.94 -0.06 -16.27
N GLY A 58 -23.75 -0.65 -16.15
CA GLY A 58 -22.49 -0.04 -16.58
C GLY A 58 -21.55 0.25 -15.42
N VAL A 59 -20.70 1.26 -15.57
CA VAL A 59 -19.64 1.58 -14.61
C VAL A 59 -20.23 2.13 -13.30
N ILE A 60 -19.87 1.52 -12.17
CA ILE A 60 -20.23 1.97 -10.82
C ILE A 60 -18.99 2.52 -10.12
N GLY A 61 -19.15 3.67 -9.47
CA GLY A 61 -18.17 4.19 -8.52
C GLY A 61 -17.80 5.64 -8.80
N THR A 62 -17.17 6.26 -7.80
CA THR A 62 -16.55 7.58 -7.97
C THR A 62 -15.13 7.39 -8.50
N THR A 63 -14.76 8.15 -9.51
CA THR A 63 -13.36 8.34 -9.93
C THR A 63 -12.70 9.51 -9.22
N SER A 64 -13.47 10.29 -8.47
CA SER A 64 -13.02 11.48 -7.75
C SER A 64 -12.86 11.20 -6.26
N LEU A 65 -11.74 11.63 -5.70
CA LEU A 65 -11.46 11.48 -4.29
C LEU A 65 -12.14 12.61 -3.47
N PRO A 66 -12.72 12.33 -2.29
CA PRO A 66 -13.24 13.38 -1.41
C PRO A 66 -12.13 14.38 -1.04
N LYS A 67 -12.44 15.68 -1.01
CA LYS A 67 -11.46 16.77 -0.81
C LYS A 67 -10.55 16.63 0.41
N TYR A 68 -11.02 15.97 1.46
CA TYR A 68 -10.28 15.78 2.71
C TYR A 68 -9.37 14.53 2.70
N ILE A 69 -9.53 13.64 1.73
CA ILE A 69 -8.62 12.52 1.51
C ILE A 69 -7.61 12.97 0.45
N LYS A 70 -6.32 12.79 0.72
CA LYS A 70 -5.25 13.17 -0.20
C LYS A 70 -4.45 11.95 -0.60
N PRO A 71 -4.18 11.74 -1.90
CA PRO A 71 -3.33 10.65 -2.36
C PRO A 71 -1.90 10.84 -1.82
N LEU A 72 -1.24 9.75 -1.48
CA LEU A 72 0.15 9.77 -1.02
C LEU A 72 0.96 8.64 -1.66
N GLY A 73 2.09 9.01 -2.26
CA GLY A 73 2.98 8.11 -2.95
C GLY A 73 3.35 8.61 -4.35
N PRO A 74 4.32 7.95 -5.01
CA PRO A 74 4.76 8.31 -6.35
C PRO A 74 3.71 7.96 -7.41
N TYR A 75 3.33 8.96 -8.22
CA TYR A 75 2.45 8.79 -9.39
C TYR A 75 1.11 8.10 -9.09
N ILE A 76 0.53 8.36 -7.91
CA ILE A 76 -0.74 7.77 -7.49
C ILE A 76 -1.91 8.62 -8.01
N SER A 77 -2.85 7.99 -8.72
CA SER A 77 -4.09 8.62 -9.16
C SER A 77 -5.19 8.53 -8.10
N ASP A 78 -6.25 9.34 -8.22
CA ASP A 78 -7.44 9.23 -7.36
C ASP A 78 -8.05 7.82 -7.41
N ALA A 79 -8.12 7.21 -8.60
CA ALA A 79 -8.63 5.85 -8.77
C ALA A 79 -7.77 4.83 -8.01
N THR A 80 -6.45 4.88 -8.15
CA THR A 80 -5.50 4.03 -7.42
C THR A 80 -5.64 4.21 -5.90
N THR A 81 -5.86 5.45 -5.47
CA THR A 81 -6.05 5.80 -4.05
C THR A 81 -7.34 5.20 -3.50
N ILE A 82 -8.43 5.30 -4.25
CA ILE A 82 -9.72 4.69 -3.89
C ILE A 82 -9.60 3.17 -3.83
N GLN A 83 -8.91 2.55 -4.78
CA GLN A 83 -8.65 1.11 -4.79
C GLN A 83 -7.85 0.66 -3.58
N SER A 84 -6.80 1.40 -3.20
CA SER A 84 -6.01 1.15 -1.99
C SER A 84 -6.86 1.28 -0.72
N LEU A 85 -7.65 2.36 -0.62
CA LEU A 85 -8.53 2.57 0.53
C LEU A 85 -9.62 1.50 0.63
N ALA A 86 -10.28 1.17 -0.49
CA ALA A 86 -11.32 0.14 -0.54
C ALA A 86 -10.76 -1.24 -0.17
N THR A 87 -9.56 -1.57 -0.65
CA THR A 87 -8.91 -2.83 -0.27
C THR A 87 -8.57 -2.84 1.20
N ALA A 88 -7.95 -1.78 1.73
CA ALA A 88 -7.63 -1.67 3.14
C ALA A 88 -8.88 -1.85 4.02
N LEU A 89 -10.00 -1.21 3.68
CA LEU A 89 -11.27 -1.37 4.38
C LEU A 89 -11.88 -2.78 4.27
N HIS A 90 -11.64 -3.47 3.14
CA HIS A 90 -12.17 -4.80 2.91
C HIS A 90 -11.38 -5.90 3.60
N VAL A 91 -10.03 -5.81 3.58
CA VAL A 91 -9.15 -6.89 4.05
C VAL A 91 -8.54 -6.65 5.43
N SER A 92 -8.44 -5.41 5.88
CA SER A 92 -7.82 -5.07 7.17
C SER A 92 -8.84 -5.11 8.30
N SER A 93 -8.44 -5.68 9.43
CA SER A 93 -9.16 -5.52 10.71
C SER A 93 -8.52 -4.44 11.59
N GLN A 94 -7.45 -3.79 11.13
CA GLN A 94 -6.76 -2.73 11.86
C GLN A 94 -7.36 -1.35 11.53
N PRO A 95 -7.24 -0.36 12.44
CA PRO A 95 -7.65 1.01 12.16
C PRO A 95 -6.99 1.56 10.88
N ILE A 96 -7.78 2.25 10.07
CA ILE A 96 -7.30 2.93 8.87
C ILE A 96 -7.07 4.41 9.21
N THR A 97 -5.80 4.78 9.40
CA THR A 97 -5.35 6.13 9.73
C THR A 97 -4.64 6.83 8.57
N GLY A 98 -4.22 6.08 7.55
CA GLY A 98 -3.39 6.57 6.45
C GLY A 98 -1.90 6.57 6.80
N GLN A 99 -1.09 7.04 5.85
CA GLN A 99 0.36 7.09 5.97
C GLN A 99 0.81 8.26 6.85
N THR A 100 1.60 7.95 7.87
CA THR A 100 2.17 8.94 8.81
C THR A 100 3.47 9.58 8.30
N GLY A 101 4.15 8.94 7.36
CA GLY A 101 5.34 9.48 6.73
C GLY A 101 5.06 10.77 5.95
N SER A 102 6.02 11.69 5.94
CA SER A 102 5.90 12.91 5.15
C SER A 102 5.89 12.57 3.65
N LYS A 103 5.16 13.36 2.86
CA LYS A 103 5.11 13.19 1.40
C LYS A 103 6.50 13.18 0.77
N GLN A 104 7.39 14.04 1.25
CA GLN A 104 8.76 14.14 0.73
C GLN A 104 9.57 12.87 1.02
N ALA A 105 9.57 12.39 2.27
CA ALA A 105 10.32 11.19 2.64
C ALA A 105 9.84 9.96 1.86
N ILE A 106 8.52 9.82 1.67
CA ILE A 106 7.94 8.71 0.90
C ILE A 106 8.32 8.78 -0.58
N LEU A 107 8.46 9.97 -1.17
CA LEU A 107 8.90 10.12 -2.56
C LEU A 107 10.39 9.80 -2.71
N GLU A 108 11.21 10.17 -1.73
CA GLU A 108 12.65 9.89 -1.73
C GLU A 108 12.96 8.40 -1.54
N ASN A 109 12.29 7.74 -0.58
CA ASN A 109 12.48 6.31 -0.34
C ASN A 109 11.18 5.63 0.15
N PRO A 110 10.29 5.23 -0.78
CA PRO A 110 9.03 4.59 -0.41
C PRO A 110 9.25 3.24 0.27
N GLY A 111 10.36 2.54 -0.02
CA GLY A 111 10.71 1.26 0.58
C GLY A 111 10.90 1.30 2.09
N VAL A 112 11.28 2.47 2.62
CA VAL A 112 11.57 2.68 4.05
C VAL A 112 10.42 3.41 4.74
N PHE A 113 9.83 4.41 4.09
CA PHE A 113 8.92 5.35 4.74
C PHE A 113 7.42 5.04 4.52
N LEU A 114 7.09 4.12 3.62
CA LEU A 114 5.71 3.73 3.37
C LEU A 114 5.32 2.56 4.27
N ASN A 115 4.22 2.70 5.01
CA ASN A 115 3.67 1.63 5.82
C ASN A 115 2.76 0.75 4.94
N PRO A 116 3.12 -0.53 4.68
CA PRO A 116 2.32 -1.42 3.84
C PRO A 116 0.98 -1.83 4.48
N GLU A 117 0.80 -1.59 5.78
CA GLU A 117 -0.45 -1.91 6.50
C GLU A 117 -1.46 -0.76 6.48
N GLN A 118 -1.15 0.34 5.80
CA GLN A 118 -2.03 1.50 5.63
C GLN A 118 -2.21 1.82 4.14
N PRO A 119 -3.37 2.35 3.73
CA PRO A 119 -3.62 2.69 2.33
C PRO A 119 -2.77 3.87 1.87
N LEU A 120 -2.69 4.07 0.55
CA LEU A 120 -1.93 5.14 -0.13
C LEU A 120 -2.58 6.54 0.00
N ILE A 121 -3.00 6.90 1.21
CA ILE A 121 -3.56 8.20 1.57
C ILE A 121 -2.68 8.89 2.61
N ALA A 122 -2.65 10.22 2.59
CA ALA A 122 -2.09 10.98 3.70
C ALA A 122 -2.84 10.67 4.99
N ALA A 123 -2.16 10.78 6.14
CA ALA A 123 -2.78 10.60 7.43
C ALA A 123 -4.07 11.44 7.55
N VAL A 124 -5.15 10.79 7.95
CA VAL A 124 -6.46 11.40 8.15
C VAL A 124 -6.71 11.50 9.65
N THR A 125 -7.20 12.66 10.09
CA THR A 125 -7.65 12.88 11.47
C THR A 125 -9.15 13.09 11.45
N ILE A 126 -9.89 12.28 12.21
CA ILE A 126 -11.33 12.42 12.36
C ILE A 126 -11.60 13.33 13.56
N THR A 127 -12.24 14.47 13.32
CA THR A 127 -12.58 15.44 14.38
C THR A 127 -14.00 15.21 14.91
N LYS A 128 -14.32 15.80 16.07
CA LYS A 128 -15.69 15.78 16.61
C LYS A 128 -16.71 16.39 15.65
N GLU A 129 -16.29 17.40 14.89
CA GLU A 129 -17.13 18.06 13.89
C GLU A 129 -17.45 17.15 12.70
N ASP A 130 -16.50 16.32 12.27
CA ASP A 130 -16.73 15.32 11.23
C ASP A 130 -17.77 14.29 11.66
N VAL A 131 -17.70 13.84 12.92
CA VAL A 131 -18.68 12.92 13.51
C VAL A 131 -20.06 13.58 13.58
N ARG A 132 -20.16 14.79 14.13
CA ARG A 132 -21.42 15.54 14.23
C ARG A 132 -22.09 15.71 12.87
N ARG A 133 -21.33 16.14 11.85
CA ARG A 133 -21.83 16.32 10.47
C ARG A 133 -22.33 15.00 9.87
N GLN A 134 -21.65 13.89 10.14
CA GLN A 134 -22.07 12.58 9.64
C GLN A 134 -23.35 12.09 10.34
N GLU A 135 -23.48 12.27 11.66
CA GLU A 135 -24.69 11.93 12.40
C GLU A 135 -25.92 12.70 11.91
N GLU A 136 -25.78 14.01 11.65
CA GLU A 136 -26.86 14.85 11.12
C GLU A 136 -27.32 14.41 9.73
N ARG A 137 -26.38 13.96 8.89
CA ARG A 137 -26.70 13.45 7.56
C ARG A 137 -27.46 12.12 7.61
N VAL A 138 -27.15 11.25 8.56
CA VAL A 138 -27.79 9.92 8.71
C VAL A 138 -29.16 10.01 9.39
N LYS A 139 -29.37 11.01 10.26
CA LYS A 139 -30.67 11.25 10.91
C LYS A 139 -31.76 11.80 9.97
N ARG A 140 -31.37 12.27 8.77
CA ARG A 140 -32.30 12.70 7.72
C ARG A 140 -32.71 11.52 6.85
#